data_AF-A0A3D4BA58-F1
#
_entry.id   AF-A0A3D4BA58-F1
#
_cell.length_a   1.000
_cell.length_b   1.000
_cell.length_c   1.000
_cell.angle_alpha   90.00
_cell.angle_beta   90.00
_cell.angle_gamma   90.00
#
_symmetry.space_group_name_H-M   'P 1'
#
loop_
_entity.id
_entity.type
_entity.pdbx_description
1 polymer ?
#
loop_
_entity_poly.entity_id
_entity_poly.type
_entity_poly.pdbx_seq_one_letter_code
_entity_poly.pdbx_strand_id
1 'polypeptide(L)'
;MYGFMDIYACEALSGEIAKDHVIEIIRNHRIQGSRGYRDAANYVVEQLRGYGFSEQDVYVESFPSDGKIEYPTWQSPSGWEIEWGELHMLEPYEERIVGYPEAGMSVITYSNAGDETAELVWVGRTEYPRSGYHAGNCRSGFGAVL
;
A
#
# COMPACT_ATOMS: atom_id res chain seq x y z
N MET A 1 3.53 -29.79 -36.16
CA MET A 1 2.47 -30.06 -35.17
C MET A 1 2.61 -29.04 -34.05
N TYR A 2 2.32 -27.77 -34.33
CA TYR A 2 2.43 -26.63 -33.38
C TYR A 2 1.30 -25.65 -33.70
N GLY A 3 0.07 -26.05 -33.42
CA GLY A 3 -1.10 -25.23 -33.74
C GLY A 3 -2.40 -25.66 -33.04
N PHE A 4 -2.34 -26.69 -32.20
CA PHE A 4 -3.52 -27.16 -31.46
C PHE A 4 -3.48 -26.74 -29.98
N MET A 5 -2.33 -26.34 -29.44
CA MET A 5 -2.21 -25.94 -28.02
C MET A 5 -2.60 -24.48 -27.77
N ASP A 6 -2.44 -23.60 -28.77
CA ASP A 6 -2.74 -22.17 -28.62
C ASP A 6 -4.25 -21.86 -28.61
N ILE A 7 -5.08 -22.69 -29.25
CA ILE A 7 -6.54 -22.45 -29.32
C ILE A 7 -7.23 -22.74 -27.98
N TYR A 8 -6.81 -23.78 -27.24
CA TYR A 8 -7.39 -24.08 -25.92
C TYR A 8 -6.97 -23.08 -24.84
N ALA A 9 -5.79 -22.46 -24.97
CA ALA A 9 -5.34 -21.44 -24.04
C ALA A 9 -6.25 -20.20 -24.07
N CYS A 10 -6.74 -19.80 -25.25
CA CYS A 10 -7.65 -18.65 -25.36
C CYS A 10 -9.04 -18.90 -24.75
N GLU A 11 -9.56 -20.13 -24.76
CA GLU A 11 -10.85 -20.45 -24.12
C GLU A 11 -10.73 -20.64 -22.60
N ALA A 12 -9.56 -21.03 -22.10
CA ALA A 12 -9.32 -21.20 -20.67
C ALA A 12 -8.98 -19.90 -19.91
N LEU A 13 -8.70 -18.81 -20.63
CA LEU A 13 -8.30 -17.52 -20.06
C LEU A 13 -9.47 -16.54 -20.07
N SER A 14 -9.91 -16.11 -18.89
CA SER A 14 -10.92 -15.05 -18.73
C SER A 14 -10.29 -13.77 -18.23
N GLY A 15 -10.29 -12.73 -19.06
CA GLY A 15 -9.83 -11.39 -18.68
C GLY A 15 -10.72 -10.72 -17.63
N GLU A 16 -12.01 -11.08 -17.60
CA GLU A 16 -12.96 -10.59 -16.60
C GLU A 16 -12.62 -11.14 -15.21
N ILE A 17 -12.44 -12.45 -15.09
CA ILE A 17 -12.03 -13.09 -13.84
C ILE A 17 -10.65 -12.58 -13.39
N ALA A 18 -9.72 -12.42 -14.33
CA ALA A 18 -8.41 -11.86 -14.03
C ALA A 18 -8.50 -10.44 -13.45
N LYS A 19 -9.37 -9.59 -14.02
CA LYS A 19 -9.61 -8.24 -13.53
C LYS A 19 -10.24 -8.24 -12.14
N ASP A 20 -11.20 -9.12 -11.89
CA ASP A 20 -11.86 -9.24 -10.59
C ASP A 20 -10.85 -9.64 -9.50
N HIS A 21 -9.97 -10.60 -9.77
CA HIS A 21 -8.87 -10.94 -8.86
C HIS A 21 -7.95 -9.75 -8.56
N VAL A 22 -7.62 -8.94 -9.59
CA VAL A 22 -6.83 -7.72 -9.40
C VAL A 22 -7.58 -6.76 -8.48
N ILE A 23 -8.88 -6.52 -8.69
CA ILE A 23 -9.70 -5.63 -7.84
C ILE A 23 -9.67 -6.07 -6.38
N GLU A 24 -9.88 -7.37 -6.13
CA GLU A 24 -9.93 -7.93 -4.77
C GLU A 24 -8.57 -7.82 -4.04
N ILE A 25 -7.46 -7.89 -4.78
CA ILE A 25 -6.09 -7.74 -4.23
C ILE A 25 -5.74 -6.28 -3.99
N ILE A 26 -6.01 -5.38 -4.95
CA ILE A 26 -5.51 -3.99 -4.91
C ILE A 26 -6.27 -3.09 -3.95
N ARG A 27 -7.49 -3.46 -3.52
CA ARG A 27 -8.24 -2.72 -2.49
C ARG A 27 -7.58 -2.78 -1.11
N ASN A 28 -6.64 -3.70 -0.90
CA ASN A 28 -5.89 -3.81 0.35
C ASN A 28 -4.64 -2.94 0.30
N HIS A 29 -4.32 -2.29 1.42
CA HIS A 29 -3.01 -1.67 1.60
C HIS A 29 -1.97 -2.75 1.90
N ARG A 30 -1.01 -2.97 0.98
CA ARG A 30 -0.12 -4.15 0.98
C ARG A 30 1.31 -3.83 1.47
N ILE A 31 1.44 -3.06 2.55
CA ILE A 31 2.74 -2.90 3.24
C ILE A 31 3.11 -4.22 3.91
N GLN A 32 4.41 -4.52 3.97
CA GLN A 32 4.91 -5.71 4.66
C GLN A 32 4.46 -5.74 6.14
N GLY A 33 3.97 -6.89 6.60
CA GLY A 33 3.50 -7.06 7.98
C GLY A 33 2.18 -6.35 8.31
N SER A 34 1.51 -5.72 7.34
CA SER A 34 0.18 -5.13 7.53
C SER A 34 -0.95 -6.16 7.42
N ARG A 35 -2.10 -5.85 8.01
CA ARG A 35 -3.32 -6.66 7.89
C ARG A 35 -3.78 -6.81 6.44
N GLY A 36 -3.77 -5.73 5.64
CA GLY A 36 -4.16 -5.77 4.24
C GLY A 36 -3.29 -6.70 3.39
N TYR A 37 -2.01 -6.84 3.70
CA TYR A 37 -1.14 -7.83 3.06
C TYR A 37 -1.58 -9.26 3.39
N ARG A 38 -1.91 -9.54 4.65
CA ARG A 38 -2.43 -10.85 5.09
C ARG A 38 -3.77 -11.17 4.43
N ASP A 39 -4.68 -10.21 4.38
CA ASP A 39 -6.02 -10.39 3.79
C ASP A 39 -5.93 -10.69 2.28
N ALA A 40 -5.05 -9.98 1.56
CA ALA A 40 -4.79 -10.28 0.14
C ALA A 40 -4.19 -11.68 -0.06
N ALA A 41 -3.29 -12.14 0.81
CA ALA A 41 -2.72 -13.49 0.73
C ALA A 41 -3.78 -14.57 1.00
N ASN A 42 -4.65 -14.34 2.00
CA ASN A 42 -5.74 -15.25 2.33
C ASN A 42 -6.75 -15.38 1.18
N TYR A 43 -7.08 -14.26 0.53
CA TYR A 43 -7.91 -14.27 -0.68
C TYR A 43 -7.33 -15.20 -1.76
N VAL A 44 -6.02 -15.11 -2.05
CA VAL A 44 -5.36 -15.99 -3.04
C VAL A 44 -5.44 -17.45 -2.63
N VAL A 45 -5.21 -17.77 -1.36
CA VAL A 45 -5.34 -19.14 -0.83
C VAL A 45 -6.75 -19.68 -1.01
N GLU A 46 -7.78 -18.87 -0.71
CA GLU A 46 -9.18 -19.23 -0.91
C GLU A 46 -9.51 -19.51 -2.38
N GLN A 47 -9.06 -18.65 -3.30
CA GLN A 47 -9.27 -18.86 -4.74
C GLN A 47 -8.60 -20.14 -5.23
N LEU A 48 -7.33 -20.38 -4.86
CA LEU A 48 -6.60 -21.59 -5.26
C LEU A 48 -7.26 -22.86 -4.71
N ARG A 49 -7.72 -22.86 -3.46
CA ARG A 49 -8.47 -23.99 -2.91
C ARG A 49 -9.80 -24.19 -3.64
N GLY A 50 -10.50 -23.10 -3.97
CA GLY A 50 -11.71 -23.12 -4.79
C GLY A 50 -11.49 -23.74 -6.19
N TYR A 51 -10.28 -23.62 -6.73
CA TYR A 51 -9.88 -24.24 -7.99
C TYR A 51 -9.40 -25.70 -7.85
N GLY A 52 -9.43 -26.27 -6.65
CA GLY A 52 -9.16 -27.69 -6.40
C GLY A 52 -7.71 -28.02 -6.04
N PHE A 53 -6.86 -27.01 -5.75
CA PHE A 53 -5.52 -27.26 -5.23
C PHE A 53 -5.57 -27.77 -3.78
N SER A 54 -4.64 -28.66 -3.42
CA SER A 54 -4.63 -29.28 -2.09
C SER A 54 -4.13 -28.33 -1.00
N GLU A 55 -4.49 -28.58 0.26
CA GLU A 55 -3.98 -27.80 1.39
C GLU A 55 -2.45 -27.93 1.57
N GLN A 56 -1.85 -29.00 1.05
CA GLN A 56 -0.41 -29.21 1.10
C GLN A 56 0.32 -28.29 0.10
N ASP A 57 -0.33 -27.96 -1.01
CA ASP A 57 0.21 -27.09 -2.06
C ASP A 57 -0.12 -25.61 -1.83
N VAL A 58 -1.12 -25.32 -0.98
CA VAL A 58 -1.65 -23.96 -0.78
C VAL A 58 -1.67 -23.59 0.70
N TYR A 59 -0.63 -22.88 1.12
CA TYR A 59 -0.47 -22.32 2.46
C TYR A 59 0.19 -20.94 2.43
N VAL A 60 -0.05 -20.15 3.49
CA VAL A 60 0.63 -18.86 3.71
C VAL A 60 1.83 -19.09 4.62
N GLU A 61 3.04 -19.00 4.06
CA GLU A 61 4.25 -18.95 4.87
C GLU A 61 4.31 -17.63 5.66
N SER A 62 4.64 -17.71 6.94
CA SER A 62 4.59 -16.57 7.86
C SER A 62 5.89 -16.42 8.61
N PHE A 63 6.41 -15.19 8.62
CA PHE A 63 7.65 -14.81 9.31
C PHE A 63 7.33 -13.70 10.32
N PRO A 64 7.81 -13.79 11.57
CA PRO A 64 7.68 -12.70 12.53
C PRO A 64 8.34 -11.41 12.03
N SER A 65 7.66 -10.27 12.20
CA SER A 65 8.15 -8.95 11.78
C SER A 65 7.81 -7.95 12.89
N ASP A 66 8.80 -7.56 13.68
CA ASP A 66 8.62 -6.70 14.86
C ASP A 66 9.43 -5.40 14.76
N GLY A 67 10.08 -5.15 13.63
CA GLY A 67 10.99 -4.03 13.47
C GLY A 67 12.36 -4.26 14.09
N LYS A 68 12.66 -5.44 14.65
CA LYS A 68 13.90 -5.72 15.41
C LYS A 68 14.57 -7.02 14.98
N ILE A 69 13.80 -8.03 14.60
CA ILE A 69 14.31 -9.30 14.11
C ILE A 69 15.07 -9.06 12.81
N GLU A 70 16.26 -9.64 12.71
CA GLU A 70 17.11 -9.61 11.52
C GLU A 70 17.06 -10.97 10.82
N TYR A 71 16.80 -10.93 9.51
CA TYR A 71 16.97 -12.05 8.61
C TYR A 71 18.24 -11.81 7.79
N PRO A 72 19.22 -12.71 7.88
CA PRO A 72 20.62 -12.41 7.57
C PRO A 72 21.07 -10.96 7.77
N THR A 73 21.12 -10.15 6.70
CA THR A 73 21.54 -8.74 6.73
C THR A 73 20.38 -7.75 6.64
N TRP A 74 19.14 -8.23 6.74
CA TRP A 74 17.93 -7.43 6.55
C TRP A 74 17.09 -7.40 7.82
N GLN A 75 16.95 -6.21 8.40
CA GLN A 75 16.06 -5.97 9.52
C GLN A 75 14.61 -5.99 9.05
N SER A 76 13.80 -6.83 9.69
CA SER A 76 12.37 -6.92 9.39
C SER A 76 11.69 -5.56 9.65
N PRO A 77 10.77 -5.10 8.79
CA PRO A 77 10.02 -3.88 9.04
C PRO A 77 9.07 -4.06 10.23
N SER A 78 8.76 -2.97 10.93
CA SER A 78 7.66 -2.99 11.88
C SER A 78 6.34 -3.07 11.12
N GLY A 79 5.38 -3.84 11.63
CA GLY A 79 4.03 -3.84 11.07
C GLY A 79 3.46 -2.42 11.11
N TRP A 80 2.81 -2.03 10.02
CA TRP A 80 2.15 -0.73 9.91
C TRP A 80 0.72 -0.93 9.45
N GLU A 81 -0.20 -0.28 10.15
CA GLU A 81 -1.63 -0.34 9.90
C GLU A 81 -2.20 1.08 10.00
N ILE A 82 -3.15 1.36 9.11
CA ILE A 82 -3.89 2.61 9.06
C ILE A 82 -5.36 2.25 8.93
N GLU A 83 -6.17 2.88 9.76
CA GLU A 83 -7.63 2.69 9.75
C GLU A 83 -8.31 3.86 9.05
N TRP A 84 -7.77 5.06 9.21
CA TRP A 84 -8.36 6.30 8.73
C TRP A 84 -7.33 7.42 8.66
N GLY A 85 -7.60 8.42 7.82
CA GLY A 85 -6.82 9.66 7.72
C GLY A 85 -7.48 10.61 6.74
N GLU A 86 -7.43 11.91 7.02
CA GLU A 86 -7.99 12.96 6.17
C GLU A 86 -7.09 14.18 6.15
N LEU A 87 -7.16 14.92 5.04
CA LEU A 87 -6.54 16.23 4.88
C LEU A 87 -7.62 17.26 4.58
N HIS A 88 -7.65 18.33 5.37
CA HIS A 88 -8.59 19.44 5.23
C HIS A 88 -7.86 20.76 5.04
N MET A 89 -8.40 21.62 4.18
CA MET A 89 -8.11 23.05 4.16
C MET A 89 -9.08 23.73 5.11
N LEU A 90 -8.58 24.51 6.06
CA LEU A 90 -9.39 25.26 7.02
C LEU A 90 -9.54 26.73 6.61
N GLU A 91 -8.50 27.29 5.99
CA GLU A 91 -8.48 28.64 5.45
C GLU A 91 -7.88 28.61 4.04
N PRO A 92 -8.34 29.48 3.12
CA PRO A 92 -9.31 30.56 3.32
C PRO A 92 -10.79 30.11 3.36
N TYR A 93 -11.07 28.84 3.09
CA TYR A 93 -12.39 28.25 3.21
C TYR A 93 -12.25 26.77 3.61
N GLU A 94 -13.32 26.20 4.17
CA GLU A 94 -13.36 24.82 4.62
C GLU A 94 -13.56 23.86 3.44
N GLU A 95 -12.60 22.96 3.21
CA GLU A 95 -12.67 21.94 2.16
C GLU A 95 -11.92 20.66 2.58
N ARG A 96 -12.56 19.50 2.45
CA ARG A 96 -11.85 18.21 2.56
C ARG A 96 -11.13 17.90 1.25
N ILE A 97 -9.80 17.89 1.29
CA ILE A 97 -8.96 17.66 0.11
C ILE A 97 -8.93 16.17 -0.25
N VAL A 98 -8.66 15.29 0.72
CA VAL A 98 -8.58 13.84 0.48
C VAL A 98 -8.81 13.04 1.77
N GLY A 99 -9.27 11.80 1.62
CA GLY A 99 -9.41 10.82 2.69
C GLY A 99 -8.82 9.46 2.31
N TYR A 100 -8.29 8.75 3.30
CA TYR A 100 -7.66 7.44 3.14
C TYR A 100 -8.62 6.33 2.68
N PRO A 101 -9.87 6.23 3.16
CA PRO A 101 -10.79 5.20 2.66
C PRO A 101 -11.11 5.32 1.16
N GLU A 102 -11.09 6.54 0.62
CA GLU A 102 -11.43 6.81 -0.78
C GLU A 102 -10.21 6.76 -1.70
N ALA A 103 -9.04 7.16 -1.21
CA ALA A 103 -7.80 7.16 -1.96
C ALA A 103 -6.66 6.60 -1.10
N GLY A 104 -6.50 5.28 -1.07
CA GLY A 104 -5.48 4.62 -0.22
C GLY A 104 -4.03 5.06 -0.45
N MET A 105 -3.71 5.73 -1.57
CA MET A 105 -2.40 6.34 -1.83
C MET A 105 -2.24 7.76 -1.25
N SER A 106 -3.24 8.29 -0.55
CA SER A 106 -3.22 9.63 0.03
C SER A 106 -2.34 9.76 1.28
N VAL A 107 -1.87 8.63 1.82
CA VAL A 107 -1.00 8.57 3.00
C VAL A 107 0.30 7.90 2.62
N ILE A 108 1.42 8.49 3.05
CA ILE A 108 2.74 7.92 2.83
C ILE A 108 2.95 6.68 3.70
N THR A 109 3.46 5.63 3.08
CA THR A 109 3.85 4.37 3.75
C THR A 109 4.77 4.64 4.94
N TYR A 110 4.45 4.04 6.10
CA TYR A 110 5.13 4.23 7.38
C TYR A 110 5.02 5.65 7.99
N SER A 111 3.99 6.44 7.63
CA SER A 111 3.72 7.69 8.34
C SER A 111 3.45 7.44 9.83
N ASN A 112 3.85 8.40 10.66
CA ASN A 112 3.39 8.42 12.05
C ASN A 112 1.91 8.80 12.10
N ALA A 113 1.23 8.34 13.14
CA ALA A 113 -0.09 8.87 13.50
C ALA A 113 0.05 10.30 14.04
N GLY A 114 -0.96 11.12 13.79
CA GLY A 114 -1.02 12.50 14.26
C GLY A 114 -2.32 13.17 13.89
N ASP A 115 -2.63 14.25 14.61
CA ASP A 115 -3.72 15.18 14.30
C ASP A 115 -3.12 16.58 14.49
N GLU A 116 -2.87 17.26 13.38
CA GLU A 116 -2.09 18.49 13.36
C GLU A 116 -2.72 19.50 12.41
N THR A 117 -2.71 20.77 12.82
CA THR A 117 -3.08 21.90 11.98
C THR A 117 -1.85 22.79 11.78
N ALA A 118 -1.50 23.06 10.53
CA ALA A 118 -0.31 23.83 10.18
C ALA A 118 -0.55 24.73 8.96
N GLU A 119 0.32 25.72 8.79
CA GLU A 119 0.38 26.53 7.58
C GLU A 119 0.98 25.72 6.42
N LEU A 120 0.34 25.77 5.24
CA LEU A 120 0.86 25.14 4.03
C LEU A 120 1.99 25.99 3.44
N VAL A 121 3.21 25.46 3.46
CA VAL A 121 4.38 26.12 2.88
C VAL A 121 4.88 25.34 1.67
N TRP A 122 4.89 25.98 0.50
CA TRP A 122 5.49 25.40 -0.70
C TRP A 122 7.02 25.50 -0.67
N VAL A 123 7.70 24.35 -0.62
CA VAL A 123 9.16 24.25 -0.50
C VAL A 123 9.90 24.08 -1.84
N GLY A 124 9.19 24.20 -2.97
CA GLY A 124 9.77 23.98 -4.29
C GLY A 124 9.99 22.50 -4.63
N ARG A 125 10.69 22.22 -5.74
CA ARG A 125 11.07 20.86 -6.14
C ARG A 125 12.37 20.46 -5.45
N THR A 126 12.42 19.22 -4.96
CA THR A 126 13.66 18.65 -4.44
C THR A 126 14.50 18.13 -5.61
N GLU A 127 15.59 18.83 -5.93
CA GLU A 127 16.61 18.34 -6.87
C GLU A 127 17.89 17.98 -6.11
N TYR A 128 18.31 16.71 -6.21
CA TYR A 128 19.61 16.28 -5.73
C TYR A 128 20.68 16.70 -6.78
N PRO A 129 21.80 17.38 -6.43
CA PRO A 129 22.46 17.47 -5.13
C PRO A 129 22.72 18.93 -4.71
N ARG A 130 21.72 19.75 -4.36
CA ARG A 130 22.01 21.06 -3.75
C ARG A 130 21.01 21.49 -2.68
N SER A 131 21.59 22.13 -1.67
CA SER A 131 20.99 22.78 -0.51
C SER A 131 19.88 23.77 -0.88
N GLY A 132 18.64 23.28 -0.99
CA GLY A 132 17.44 24.13 -1.04
C GLY A 132 16.59 24.07 0.23
N TYR A 133 16.91 23.17 1.17
CA TYR A 133 16.28 23.16 2.51
C TYR A 133 16.85 24.32 3.35
N HIS A 134 16.39 25.52 3.08
CA HIS A 134 16.31 26.52 4.13
C HIS A 134 15.05 26.17 4.91
N ALA A 135 15.22 25.75 6.16
CA ALA A 135 14.13 25.66 7.14
C ALA A 135 13.57 27.08 7.33
N GLY A 136 12.77 27.55 6.38
CA GLY A 136 11.98 28.76 6.49
C GLY A 136 10.94 28.52 7.54
N ASN A 137 11.29 28.79 8.80
CA ASN A 137 10.43 28.83 9.98
C ASN A 137 9.39 27.69 10.14
N CYS A 138 9.62 26.49 9.58
CA CYS A 138 8.85 25.29 9.90
C CYS A 138 9.25 24.79 11.29
N ARG A 139 8.75 25.47 12.34
CA ARG A 139 9.00 25.10 13.74
C ARG A 139 8.12 23.93 14.21
N SER A 140 7.04 23.64 13.49
CA SER A 140 6.26 22.40 13.62
C SER A 140 6.81 21.39 12.61
N GLY A 141 7.34 20.28 13.11
CA GLY A 141 8.07 19.27 12.34
C GLY A 141 7.21 18.40 11.43
N PHE A 142 6.29 18.97 10.66
CA PHE A 142 5.49 18.26 9.66
C PHE A 142 5.37 19.10 8.39
N GLY A 143 6.17 18.77 7.38
CA GLY A 143 5.89 19.15 6.00
C GLY A 143 4.98 18.09 5.41
N ALA A 144 3.72 18.41 5.17
CA ALA A 144 2.89 17.62 4.26
C ALA A 144 3.48 17.80 2.86
N VAL A 145 4.25 16.81 2.41
CA VAL A 145 4.72 16.75 1.03
C VAL A 145 3.54 16.22 0.21
N LEU A 146 2.85 17.11 -0.50
CA LEU A 146 1.96 16.75 -1.60
C LEU A 146 2.79 16.32 -2.82
#